data_AF-A0A0J6XCX9-F1
#
_entry.id   AF-A0A0J6XCX9-F1
#
_cell.length_a   1.000
_cell.length_b   1.000
_cell.length_c   1.000
_cell.angle_alpha   90.00
_cell.angle_beta   90.00
_cell.angle_gamma   90.00
#
_symmetry.space_group_name_H-M   'P 1'
#
loop_
_entity.id
_entity.type
_entity.pdbx_description
1 polymer ?
#
loop_
_entity_poly.entity_id
_entity_poly.type
_entity_poly.pdbx_seq_one_letter_code
_entity_poly.pdbx_strand_id
1 'polypeptide(L)'
;MAERTPSTEKCTAADCERPQWARKLCNPCLSRAYRRGEIERVQVHGRTGGDVKGCESPHHANGYCKIHDANERRIGQPVAPKVVIRGTIEERWLAKVIPTPDGHWLWPESPKGCPYPKLGVKIDGRWTTEYAHHVAYRWAHGALPESGVVHHTCGLRLCSNPDHLQSVDAVANILEMKQRISLEREIEMLTAAVAALEAALGLDVPIDDQEGGNDASMA
;
A
#
# COMPACT_ATOMS: atom_id res chain seq x y z
N MET A 1 -1.14 -40.12 -7.43
CA MET A 1 0.12 -40.81 -7.12
C MET A 1 0.37 -41.78 -8.26
N ALA A 2 1.45 -41.62 -9.04
CA ALA A 2 1.71 -42.50 -10.19
C ALA A 2 2.22 -43.85 -9.69
N GLU A 3 1.50 -44.93 -9.99
CA GLU A 3 1.94 -46.31 -9.73
C GLU A 3 3.18 -46.59 -10.57
N ARG A 4 4.33 -46.80 -9.91
CA ARG A 4 5.58 -47.13 -10.60
C ARG A 4 5.55 -48.58 -11.02
N THR A 5 5.48 -48.84 -12.32
CA THR A 5 5.60 -50.18 -12.90
C THR A 5 7.00 -50.75 -12.62
N PRO A 6 7.13 -52.05 -12.27
CA PRO A 6 8.43 -52.68 -12.05
C PRO A 6 9.24 -52.73 -13.36
N SER A 7 10.56 -52.52 -13.28
CA SER A 7 11.46 -52.71 -14.44
C SER A 7 11.47 -54.18 -14.88
N THR A 8 11.63 -54.43 -16.18
CA THR A 8 11.74 -55.78 -16.77
C THR A 8 13.14 -56.39 -16.63
N GLU A 9 14.15 -55.60 -16.28
CA GLU A 9 15.53 -56.08 -16.14
C GLU A 9 15.80 -56.60 -14.71
N LYS A 10 16.65 -57.63 -14.58
CA LYS A 10 17.02 -58.22 -13.27
C LYS A 10 18.03 -57.35 -12.51
N CYS A 11 18.00 -57.43 -11.18
CA CYS A 11 18.96 -56.82 -10.28
C CYS A 11 20.39 -57.30 -10.57
N THR A 12 21.36 -56.39 -10.62
CA THR A 12 22.77 -56.72 -10.89
C THR A 12 23.55 -57.24 -9.67
N ALA A 13 22.88 -57.51 -8.55
CA ALA A 13 23.53 -58.10 -7.38
C ALA A 13 23.71 -59.60 -7.61
N ALA A 14 24.87 -60.14 -7.23
CA ALA A 14 25.12 -61.58 -7.29
C ALA A 14 23.98 -62.34 -6.59
N ASP A 15 23.49 -63.39 -7.25
CA ASP A 15 22.42 -64.27 -6.77
C ASP A 15 21.09 -63.55 -6.41
N CYS A 16 20.73 -62.50 -7.18
CA CYS A 16 19.46 -61.79 -7.01
C CYS A 16 18.63 -61.73 -8.30
N GLU A 17 17.48 -62.41 -8.31
CA GLU A 17 16.60 -62.46 -9.49
C GLU A 17 15.47 -61.42 -9.49
N ARG A 18 15.41 -60.55 -8.49
CA ARG A 18 14.37 -59.53 -8.37
C ARG A 18 14.51 -58.49 -9.48
N PRO A 19 13.41 -57.87 -9.95
CA PRO A 19 13.49 -56.78 -10.91
C PRO A 19 14.29 -55.61 -10.32
N GLN A 20 15.10 -54.97 -11.16
CA GLN A 20 15.82 -53.76 -10.77
C GLN A 20 14.84 -52.62 -10.51
N TRP A 21 15.22 -51.72 -9.60
CA TRP A 21 14.39 -50.59 -9.21
C TRP A 21 15.11 -49.25 -9.40
N ALA A 22 16.35 -49.14 -8.93
CA ALA A 22 17.19 -47.95 -9.12
C ALA A 22 18.67 -48.33 -9.06
N ARG A 23 19.52 -47.61 -9.81
CA ARG A 23 20.98 -47.89 -9.89
C ARG A 23 21.28 -49.36 -10.25
N LYS A 24 20.45 -49.97 -11.10
CA LYS A 24 20.49 -51.37 -11.53
C LYS A 24 20.31 -52.42 -10.42
N LEU A 25 19.95 -52.00 -9.21
CA LEU A 25 19.70 -52.87 -8.06
C LEU A 25 18.21 -52.88 -7.69
N CYS A 26 17.73 -53.99 -7.14
CA CYS A 26 16.43 -54.05 -6.48
C CYS A 26 16.48 -53.24 -5.17
N ASN A 27 15.33 -52.75 -4.69
CA ASN A 27 15.27 -51.90 -3.49
C ASN A 27 15.97 -52.51 -2.24
N PRO A 28 15.83 -53.83 -1.96
CA PRO A 28 16.55 -54.47 -0.85
C PRO A 28 18.08 -54.55 -1.03
N CYS A 29 18.57 -54.85 -2.24
CA CYS A 29 20.02 -54.89 -2.50
C CYS A 29 20.63 -53.49 -2.49
N LEU A 30 19.94 -52.50 -3.06
CA LEU A 30 20.32 -51.10 -3.00
C LEU A 30 20.42 -50.60 -1.55
N SER A 31 19.45 -50.96 -0.70
CA SER A 31 19.45 -50.63 0.73
C SER A 31 20.59 -51.31 1.52
N ARG A 32 21.01 -52.51 1.11
CA ARG A 32 22.19 -53.20 1.69
C ARG A 32 23.48 -52.51 1.27
N ALA A 33 23.62 -52.17 -0.02
CA ALA A 33 24.79 -51.47 -0.55
C ALA A 33 25.01 -50.10 0.13
N TYR A 34 23.94 -49.34 0.40
CA TYR A 34 24.03 -48.11 1.20
C TYR A 34 24.48 -48.35 2.64
N ARG A 35 24.01 -49.42 3.30
CA ARG A 35 24.40 -49.74 4.69
C ARG A 35 25.85 -50.22 4.80
N ARG A 36 26.36 -50.87 3.75
CA ARG A 36 27.75 -51.33 3.66
C ARG A 36 28.72 -50.25 3.18
N GLY A 37 28.21 -49.09 2.77
CA GLY A 37 29.04 -48.00 2.23
C GLY A 37 29.56 -48.27 0.81
N GLU A 38 29.13 -49.35 0.15
CA GLU A 38 29.47 -49.69 -1.24
C GLU A 38 28.91 -48.64 -2.22
N ILE A 39 27.86 -47.93 -1.80
CA ILE A 39 27.26 -46.80 -2.53
C ILE A 39 27.19 -45.60 -1.59
N GLU A 40 27.81 -44.51 -2.00
CA GLU A 40 27.76 -43.26 -1.27
C GLU A 40 26.35 -42.62 -1.34
N ARG A 41 25.87 -42.14 -0.20
CA ARG A 41 24.66 -41.32 -0.13
C ARG A 41 25.04 -39.89 -0.50
N VAL A 42 24.85 -39.53 -1.76
CA VAL A 42 24.91 -38.12 -2.16
C VAL A 42 23.73 -37.39 -1.49
N GLN A 43 24.05 -36.59 -0.48
CA GLN A 43 23.08 -35.73 0.18
C GLN A 43 22.83 -34.53 -0.72
N VAL A 44 21.72 -34.54 -1.46
CA VAL A 44 21.29 -33.36 -2.25
C VAL A 44 20.84 -32.29 -1.25
N HIS A 45 21.79 -31.46 -0.82
CA HIS A 45 21.49 -30.22 -0.14
C HIS A 45 20.98 -29.23 -1.19
N GLY A 46 19.72 -28.81 -1.04
CA GLY A 46 19.21 -27.69 -1.82
C GLY A 46 17.76 -27.87 -2.26
N ARG A 47 16.84 -27.54 -1.35
CA ARG A 47 15.52 -27.03 -1.75
C ARG A 47 15.70 -25.59 -2.24
N THR A 48 16.39 -25.42 -3.36
CA THR A 48 16.63 -24.11 -3.97
C THR A 48 15.46 -23.74 -4.87
N GLY A 49 14.96 -22.52 -4.69
CA GLY A 49 13.93 -21.90 -5.52
C GLY A 49 12.53 -22.15 -4.99
N GLY A 50 11.99 -21.21 -4.23
CA GLY A 50 10.55 -21.00 -4.26
C GLY A 50 10.24 -20.22 -5.54
N ASP A 51 9.21 -20.61 -6.29
CA ASP A 51 8.85 -20.06 -7.62
C ASP A 51 8.43 -18.57 -7.64
N VAL A 52 8.81 -17.80 -6.61
CA VAL A 52 8.52 -16.37 -6.47
C VAL A 52 9.78 -15.58 -6.78
N LYS A 53 9.76 -14.88 -7.91
CA LYS A 53 10.86 -14.03 -8.40
C LYS A 53 11.36 -13.10 -7.30
N GLY A 54 12.63 -13.22 -6.93
CA GLY A 54 13.27 -12.41 -5.88
C GLY A 54 13.16 -12.97 -4.46
N CYS A 55 12.64 -14.19 -4.26
CA CYS A 55 12.61 -14.85 -2.96
C CYS A 55 13.71 -15.89 -2.82
N GLU A 56 14.69 -15.62 -1.95
CA GLU A 56 15.84 -16.51 -1.68
C GLU A 56 15.56 -17.53 -0.56
N SER A 57 14.38 -17.49 0.04
CA SER A 57 14.01 -18.40 1.13
C SER A 57 13.80 -19.84 0.61
N PRO A 58 14.22 -20.87 1.35
CA PRO A 58 14.04 -22.27 0.94
C PRO A 58 12.56 -22.62 0.84
N HIS A 59 12.20 -23.42 -0.16
CA HIS A 59 10.83 -23.89 -0.35
C HIS A 59 10.45 -25.00 0.65
N HIS A 60 9.17 -25.05 1.00
CA HIS A 60 8.54 -26.13 1.75
C HIS A 60 7.91 -27.16 0.79
N ALA A 61 7.08 -28.09 1.29
CA ALA A 61 6.51 -29.21 0.53
C ALA A 61 5.74 -28.83 -0.75
N ASN A 62 5.25 -27.58 -0.86
CA ASN A 62 4.40 -27.12 -1.96
C ASN A 62 5.13 -26.21 -2.96
N GLY A 63 6.46 -26.28 -3.07
CA GLY A 63 7.23 -25.46 -4.02
C GLY A 63 7.38 -23.97 -3.67
N TYR A 64 6.81 -23.55 -2.53
CA TYR A 64 6.88 -22.18 -2.02
C TYR A 64 7.55 -22.13 -0.65
N CYS A 65 8.17 -20.99 -0.30
CA CYS A 65 8.63 -20.77 1.08
C CYS A 65 7.44 -20.79 2.04
N LYS A 66 7.69 -20.95 3.35
CA LYS A 66 6.62 -21.03 4.38
C LYS A 66 5.58 -19.90 4.26
N ILE A 67 6.03 -18.69 3.89
CA ILE A 67 5.16 -17.52 3.78
C ILE A 67 4.35 -17.55 2.47
N HIS A 68 4.99 -17.86 1.34
CA HIS A 68 4.32 -17.97 0.05
C HIS A 68 3.31 -19.12 -0.01
N ASP A 69 3.63 -20.23 0.64
CA ASP A 69 2.72 -21.37 0.82
C ASP A 69 1.50 -21.02 1.70
N ALA A 70 1.67 -20.17 2.71
CA ALA A 70 0.56 -19.66 3.52
C ALA A 70 -0.32 -18.66 2.77
N ASN A 71 0.26 -17.83 1.90
CA ASN A 71 -0.50 -16.90 1.07
C ASN A 71 -1.25 -17.63 -0.05
N GLU A 72 -0.62 -18.61 -0.70
CA GLU A 72 -1.28 -19.45 -1.71
C GLU A 72 -2.56 -20.09 -1.17
N ARG A 73 -2.51 -20.67 0.03
CA ARG A 73 -3.69 -21.24 0.69
C ARG A 73 -4.79 -20.23 1.06
N ARG A 74 -4.42 -18.96 1.32
CA ARG A 74 -5.35 -17.94 1.83
C ARG A 74 -6.00 -17.13 0.71
N ILE A 75 -5.23 -16.77 -0.30
CA ILE A 75 -5.63 -15.83 -1.36
C ILE A 75 -5.43 -16.39 -2.77
N GLY A 76 -4.92 -17.62 -2.92
CA GLY A 76 -4.69 -18.27 -4.21
C GLY A 76 -3.52 -17.69 -5.00
N GLN A 77 -2.59 -16.99 -4.33
CA GLN A 77 -1.38 -16.44 -4.97
C GLN A 77 -0.16 -16.52 -4.03
N PRO A 78 1.03 -16.90 -4.54
CA PRO A 78 2.26 -17.01 -3.76
C PRO A 78 3.00 -15.67 -3.73
N VAL A 79 2.34 -14.62 -3.26
CA VAL A 79 2.95 -13.27 -3.17
C VAL A 79 3.71 -13.08 -1.87
N ALA A 80 4.75 -12.24 -1.90
CA ALA A 80 5.41 -11.78 -0.68
C ALA A 80 4.37 -11.21 0.31
N PRO A 81 4.56 -11.41 1.63
CA PRO A 81 3.64 -10.86 2.60
C PRO A 81 3.59 -9.34 2.40
N LYS A 82 2.40 -8.75 2.43
CA LYS A 82 2.25 -7.29 2.52
C LYS A 82 3.15 -6.83 3.67
N VAL A 83 4.16 -5.99 3.39
CA VAL A 83 5.10 -5.52 4.41
C VAL A 83 4.30 -4.92 5.56
N VAL A 84 4.26 -5.61 6.69
CA VAL A 84 3.58 -5.13 7.88
C VAL A 84 4.56 -4.20 8.58
N ILE A 85 4.44 -2.91 8.32
CA ILE A 85 5.16 -1.90 9.10
C ILE A 85 4.62 -1.98 10.52
N ARG A 86 5.43 -2.53 11.43
CA ARG A 86 5.18 -2.54 12.87
C ARG A 86 5.79 -1.28 13.46
N GLY A 87 5.14 -0.70 14.47
CA GLY A 87 5.56 0.56 15.05
C GLY A 87 4.41 1.36 15.61
N THR A 88 4.72 2.56 16.09
CA THR A 88 3.72 3.56 16.45
C THR A 88 2.89 3.97 15.23
N ILE A 89 1.80 4.68 15.46
CA ILE A 89 0.96 5.18 14.35
C ILE A 89 1.74 6.18 13.48
N GLU A 90 2.61 6.98 14.08
CA GLU A 90 3.48 7.96 13.43
C GLU A 90 4.52 7.28 12.55
N GLU A 91 5.20 6.25 13.05
CA GLU A 91 6.18 5.47 12.26
C GLU A 91 5.51 4.83 11.03
N ARG A 92 4.30 4.30 11.21
CA ARG A 92 3.51 3.70 10.14
C ARG A 92 2.98 4.72 9.15
N TRP A 93 2.70 5.95 9.60
CA TRP A 93 2.29 7.07 8.75
C TRP A 93 3.48 7.57 7.93
N LEU A 94 4.61 7.85 8.57
CA LEU A 94 5.81 8.36 7.93
C LEU A 94 6.36 7.37 6.88
N ALA A 95 6.30 6.07 7.14
CA ALA A 95 6.71 5.04 6.20
C ALA A 95 5.79 4.89 4.96
N LYS A 96 4.65 5.59 4.92
CA LYS A 96 3.68 5.53 3.83
C LYS A 96 3.58 6.81 3.00
N VAL A 97 3.91 7.96 3.58
CA VAL A 97 3.85 9.24 2.85
C VAL A 97 4.95 9.30 1.80
N ILE A 98 4.65 9.93 0.66
CA ILE A 98 5.57 10.13 -0.44
C ILE A 98 5.79 11.63 -0.60
N PRO A 99 6.95 12.17 -0.16
CA PRO A 99 7.30 13.57 -0.39
C PRO A 99 7.43 13.87 -1.88
N THR A 100 6.96 15.04 -2.29
CA THR A 100 7.02 15.53 -3.68
C THR A 100 7.82 16.84 -3.76
N PRO A 101 8.38 17.21 -4.93
CA PRO A 101 9.21 18.41 -5.08
C PRO A 101 8.48 19.74 -4.81
N ASP A 102 7.16 19.77 -4.97
CA ASP A 102 6.27 20.91 -4.67
C ASP A 102 5.89 20.99 -3.18
N GLY A 103 6.50 20.16 -2.32
CA GLY A 103 6.33 20.23 -0.87
C GLY A 103 5.14 19.45 -0.32
N HIS A 104 4.42 18.65 -1.12
CA HIS A 104 3.36 17.78 -0.62
C HIS A 104 3.89 16.45 -0.11
N TRP A 105 3.19 15.87 0.88
CA TRP A 105 3.45 14.51 1.36
C TRP A 105 2.25 13.66 0.98
N LEU A 106 2.30 13.05 -0.20
CA LEU A 106 1.15 12.39 -0.78
C LEU A 106 0.96 10.99 -0.20
N TRP A 107 -0.30 10.67 0.06
CA TRP A 107 -0.69 9.32 0.43
C TRP A 107 -0.94 8.47 -0.83
N PRO A 108 -0.30 7.29 -0.97
CA PRO A 108 -0.30 6.54 -2.24
C PRO A 108 -1.67 5.97 -2.64
N GLU A 109 -2.55 5.69 -1.68
CA GLU A 109 -3.86 5.07 -1.94
C GLU A 109 -4.93 5.62 -0.98
N SER A 110 -6.00 6.22 -1.51
CA SER A 110 -7.21 6.44 -0.70
C SER A 110 -8.14 5.21 -0.79
N PRO A 111 -8.74 4.75 0.31
CA PRO A 111 -9.77 3.71 0.27
C PRO A 111 -10.91 4.11 -0.68
N LYS A 112 -11.41 3.15 -1.48
CA LYS A 112 -12.57 3.38 -2.37
C LYS A 112 -13.74 3.97 -1.58
N GLY A 113 -14.28 5.10 -2.04
CA GLY A 113 -15.41 5.78 -1.42
C GLY A 113 -15.08 6.66 -0.20
N CYS A 114 -13.80 6.80 0.18
CA CYS A 114 -13.39 7.73 1.22
C CYS A 114 -12.55 8.88 0.63
N PRO A 115 -12.92 10.15 0.88
CA PRO A 115 -12.17 11.28 0.37
C PRO A 115 -10.80 11.47 1.06
N TYR A 116 -10.59 10.82 2.21
CA TYR A 116 -9.38 10.98 3.02
C TYR A 116 -8.68 9.65 3.32
N PRO A 117 -7.33 9.62 3.28
CA PRO A 117 -6.58 8.44 3.66
C PRO A 117 -6.68 8.09 5.14
N LYS A 118 -6.61 6.78 5.45
CA LYS A 118 -6.76 6.25 6.82
C LYS A 118 -5.68 5.23 7.17
N LEU A 119 -5.32 5.18 8.45
CA LEU A 119 -4.51 4.14 9.08
C LEU A 119 -5.35 3.35 10.08
N GLY A 120 -5.22 2.02 10.07
CA GLY A 120 -5.78 1.18 11.14
C GLY A 120 -4.94 1.30 12.41
N VAL A 121 -5.58 1.52 13.55
CA VAL A 121 -4.94 1.67 14.86
C VAL A 121 -5.62 0.74 15.86
N LYS A 122 -4.91 0.32 16.91
CA LYS A 122 -5.44 -0.58 17.93
C LYS A 122 -5.53 0.15 19.26
N ILE A 123 -6.74 0.45 19.72
CA ILE A 123 -7.02 1.12 21.00
C ILE A 123 -7.75 0.11 21.88
N ASP A 124 -7.24 -0.13 23.09
CA ASP A 124 -7.82 -1.09 24.06
C ASP A 124 -8.15 -2.46 23.47
N GLY A 125 -7.25 -2.99 22.65
CA GLY A 125 -7.43 -4.29 22.02
C GLY A 125 -8.31 -4.30 20.76
N ARG A 126 -9.02 -3.21 20.46
CA ARG A 126 -9.95 -3.09 19.33
C ARG A 126 -9.33 -2.33 18.16
N TRP A 127 -9.60 -2.78 16.95
CA TRP A 127 -9.18 -2.07 15.74
C TRP A 127 -10.15 -0.91 15.44
N THR A 128 -9.59 0.27 15.23
CA THR A 128 -10.28 1.45 14.70
C THR A 128 -9.43 2.11 13.62
N THR A 129 -9.91 3.21 13.03
CA THR A 129 -9.21 3.94 11.97
C THR A 129 -8.98 5.39 12.35
N GLU A 130 -7.81 5.91 11.99
CA GLU A 130 -7.43 7.31 12.14
C GLU A 130 -7.10 7.92 10.77
N TYR A 131 -7.37 9.21 10.59
CA TYR A 131 -7.06 9.93 9.34
C TYR A 131 -5.57 10.26 9.25
N ALA A 132 -4.97 10.07 8.08
CA ALA A 132 -3.55 10.33 7.87
C ALA A 132 -3.15 11.79 8.18
N HIS A 133 -3.98 12.76 7.77
CA HIS A 133 -3.74 14.17 8.07
C HIS A 133 -3.93 14.52 9.55
N HIS A 134 -4.78 13.79 10.30
CA HIS A 134 -4.86 13.95 11.76
C HIS A 134 -3.60 13.44 12.46
N VAL A 135 -3.00 12.34 11.97
CA VAL A 135 -1.72 11.84 12.49
C VAL A 135 -0.61 12.85 12.23
N ALA A 136 -0.55 13.39 11.00
CA ALA A 136 0.41 14.42 10.62
C ALA A 136 0.28 15.68 11.48
N TYR A 137 -0.94 16.18 11.64
CA TYR A 137 -1.22 17.34 12.48
C TYR A 137 -0.80 17.08 13.92
N ARG A 138 -1.15 15.91 14.47
CA ARG A 138 -0.83 15.57 15.85
C ARG A 138 0.67 15.48 16.09
N TRP A 139 1.40 14.94 15.11
CA TRP A 139 2.84 14.79 15.17
C TRP A 139 3.58 16.13 15.22
N ALA A 140 3.13 17.14 14.45
CA ALA A 140 3.79 18.45 14.41
C ALA A 140 3.24 19.47 15.42
N HIS A 141 1.92 19.48 15.64
CA HIS A 141 1.20 20.54 16.36
C HIS A 141 0.67 20.08 17.73
N GLY A 142 0.74 18.78 18.05
CA GLY A 142 0.29 18.24 19.34
C GLY A 142 -1.16 17.76 19.32
N ALA A 143 -1.97 18.10 20.31
CA ALA A 143 -3.34 17.58 20.36
C ALA A 143 -4.19 18.05 19.16
N LEU A 144 -5.14 17.21 18.72
CA LEU A 144 -6.15 17.67 17.76
C LEU A 144 -7.00 18.77 18.40
N PRO A 145 -7.50 19.74 17.62
CA PRO A 145 -8.42 20.75 18.13
C PRO A 145 -9.69 20.09 18.69
N GLU A 146 -10.35 20.74 19.65
CA GLU A 146 -11.62 20.25 20.21
C GLU A 146 -12.70 20.06 19.15
N SER A 147 -12.70 20.91 18.11
CA SER A 147 -13.58 20.77 16.95
C SER A 147 -13.37 19.45 16.19
N GLY A 148 -12.18 18.85 16.32
CA GLY A 148 -11.76 17.69 15.56
C GLY A 148 -11.54 17.96 14.06
N VAL A 149 -11.58 19.24 13.63
CA VAL A 149 -11.48 19.62 12.22
C VAL A 149 -10.09 20.17 11.91
N VAL A 150 -9.41 19.45 11.01
CA VAL A 150 -8.13 19.88 10.42
C VAL A 150 -8.33 20.06 8.91
N HIS A 151 -8.06 21.27 8.44
CA HIS A 151 -8.23 21.67 7.04
C HIS A 151 -6.89 21.66 6.30
N HIS A 152 -6.93 21.30 5.00
CA HIS A 152 -5.76 21.35 4.13
C HIS A 152 -5.67 22.70 3.45
N THR A 153 -4.71 23.54 3.82
CA THR A 153 -4.50 24.85 3.18
C THR A 153 -4.17 24.72 1.69
N CYS A 154 -3.58 23.60 1.29
CA CYS A 154 -3.24 23.28 -0.11
C CYS A 154 -4.40 22.74 -0.96
N GLY A 155 -5.58 22.45 -0.39
CA GLY A 155 -6.71 21.86 -1.12
C GLY A 155 -6.53 20.39 -1.56
N LEU A 156 -5.35 19.80 -1.40
CA LEU A 156 -5.07 18.41 -1.76
C LEU A 156 -5.42 17.45 -0.61
N ARG A 157 -6.53 16.73 -0.75
CA ARG A 157 -7.04 15.78 0.28
C ARG A 157 -6.11 14.59 0.59
N LEU A 158 -5.16 14.29 -0.30
CA LEU A 158 -4.17 13.23 -0.12
C LEU A 158 -2.88 13.72 0.54
N CYS A 159 -2.71 15.04 0.68
CA CYS A 159 -1.54 15.62 1.32
C CYS A 159 -1.59 15.38 2.83
N SER A 160 -0.50 14.90 3.41
CA SER A 160 -0.32 14.73 4.84
C SER A 160 0.88 15.54 5.36
N ASN A 161 1.32 16.57 4.63
CA ASN A 161 2.37 17.47 5.12
C ASN A 161 1.80 18.33 6.26
N PRO A 162 2.34 18.28 7.48
CA PRO A 162 1.85 19.10 8.60
C PRO A 162 1.86 20.61 8.36
N ASP A 163 2.76 21.11 7.51
CA ASP A 163 2.85 22.55 7.15
C ASP A 163 1.67 23.00 6.28
N HIS A 164 0.98 22.06 5.64
CA HIS A 164 -0.21 22.31 4.82
C HIS A 164 -1.52 22.05 5.57
N LEU A 165 -1.46 21.94 6.90
CA LEU A 165 -2.61 21.65 7.75
C LEU A 165 -2.84 22.77 8.76
N GLN A 166 -4.11 23.15 8.91
CA GLN A 166 -4.53 24.14 9.89
C GLN A 166 -5.76 23.64 10.66
N SER A 167 -5.82 23.94 11.96
CA SER A 167 -7.05 23.77 12.73
C SER A 167 -8.02 24.88 12.36
N VAL A 168 -9.25 24.51 12.01
CA VAL A 168 -10.32 25.49 11.76
C VAL A 168 -11.50 25.20 12.67
N ASP A 169 -12.25 26.26 12.98
CA ASP A 169 -13.56 26.08 13.59
C ASP A 169 -14.54 25.51 12.55
N ALA A 170 -15.20 24.40 12.89
CA ALA A 170 -16.04 23.66 11.97
C ALA A 170 -17.23 24.49 11.50
N VAL A 171 -17.82 25.27 12.41
CA VAL A 171 -19.00 26.10 12.14
C VAL A 171 -18.60 27.26 11.24
N ALA A 172 -17.53 27.98 11.59
CA ALA A 172 -16.99 29.06 10.78
C ALA A 172 -16.62 28.58 9.37
N ASN A 173 -15.95 27.43 9.23
CA ASN A 173 -15.55 26.88 7.93
C ASN A 173 -16.77 26.50 7.07
N ILE A 174 -17.83 25.93 7.65
CA ILE A 174 -19.06 25.62 6.91
C ILE A 174 -19.81 26.90 6.52
N LEU A 175 -19.85 27.90 7.41
CA LEU A 175 -20.53 29.16 7.16
C LEU A 175 -19.82 29.94 6.04
N GLU A 176 -18.50 30.02 6.10
CA GLU A 176 -17.66 30.63 5.06
C GLU A 176 -17.90 29.92 3.71
N MET A 177 -17.82 28.59 3.65
CA MET A 177 -18.07 27.82 2.42
C MET A 177 -19.46 28.15 1.83
N LYS A 178 -20.50 28.21 2.67
CA LYS A 178 -21.86 28.55 2.21
C LYS A 178 -21.97 29.98 1.72
N GLN A 179 -21.37 30.91 2.44
CA GLN A 179 -21.34 32.32 2.07
C GLN A 179 -20.63 32.51 0.74
N ARG A 180 -19.47 31.89 0.57
CA ARG A 180 -18.72 31.88 -0.69
C ARG A 180 -19.57 31.40 -1.87
N ILE A 181 -20.22 30.24 -1.75
CA ILE A 181 -21.08 29.71 -2.82
C ILE A 181 -22.25 30.65 -3.14
N SER A 182 -22.83 31.29 -2.13
CA SER A 182 -23.90 32.26 -2.33
C SER A 182 -23.39 33.49 -3.10
N LEU A 183 -22.24 34.03 -2.71
CA LEU A 183 -21.62 35.18 -3.34
C LEU A 183 -21.19 34.87 -4.77
N GLU A 184 -20.61 33.70 -5.04
CA GLU A 184 -20.23 33.28 -6.39
C GLU A 184 -21.44 33.26 -7.34
N ARG A 185 -22.60 32.78 -6.87
CA ARG A 185 -23.86 32.80 -7.65
C ARG A 185 -24.40 34.21 -7.86
N GLU A 186 -24.32 35.05 -6.84
CA GLU A 186 -24.76 36.44 -6.93
C GLU A 186 -23.89 37.23 -7.90
N ILE A 187 -22.56 37.04 -7.84
CA ILE A 187 -21.60 37.60 -8.79
C ILE A 187 -21.95 37.16 -10.21
N GLU A 188 -22.15 35.87 -10.46
CA GLU A 188 -22.52 35.36 -11.78
C GLU A 188 -23.79 36.03 -12.33
N MET A 189 -24.83 36.13 -11.49
CA MET A 189 -26.09 36.79 -11.85
C MET A 189 -25.89 38.29 -12.15
N LEU A 190 -25.15 39.00 -11.30
CA LEU A 190 -24.90 40.42 -11.45
C LEU A 190 -24.02 40.70 -12.68
N THR A 191 -22.97 39.91 -12.91
CA THR A 191 -22.13 40.00 -14.10
C THR A 191 -22.95 39.80 -15.37
N ALA A 192 -23.87 38.83 -15.39
CA ALA A 192 -24.77 38.62 -16.53
C ALA A 192 -25.73 39.82 -16.74
N ALA A 193 -26.25 40.39 -15.66
CA ALA A 193 -27.13 41.56 -15.74
C ALA A 193 -26.40 42.81 -16.24
N VAL A 194 -25.17 43.04 -15.76
CA VAL A 194 -24.31 44.14 -16.21
C VAL A 194 -23.99 44.00 -17.69
N ALA A 195 -23.56 42.82 -18.14
CA ALA A 195 -23.27 42.56 -19.55
C ALA A 195 -24.50 42.81 -20.45
N ALA A 196 -25.71 42.45 -19.99
CA ALA A 196 -26.94 42.72 -20.73
C ALA A 196 -27.25 44.23 -20.83
N LEU A 197 -26.99 45.00 -19.78
CA LEU A 197 -27.16 46.46 -19.77
C LEU A 197 -26.12 47.16 -20.64
N GLU A 198 -24.86 46.74 -20.58
CA GLU A 198 -23.78 47.24 -21.43
C GLU A 198 -24.11 47.05 -22.92
N ALA A 199 -24.56 45.84 -23.29
CA ALA A 199 -25.01 45.55 -24.64
C ALA A 199 -26.20 46.43 -25.08
N ALA A 200 -27.17 46.67 -24.18
CA ALA A 200 -28.33 47.52 -24.47
C ALA A 200 -27.98 49.01 -24.61
N LEU A 201 -26.96 49.48 -23.88
CA LEU A 201 -26.51 50.86 -23.88
C LEU A 201 -25.38 51.15 -24.88
N GLY A 202 -24.82 50.11 -25.51
CA GLY A 202 -23.65 50.21 -26.39
C GLY A 202 -22.40 50.65 -25.64
N LEU A 203 -22.31 50.32 -24.35
CA LEU A 203 -21.14 50.58 -23.51
C LEU A 203 -20.21 49.37 -23.56
N ASP A 204 -18.91 49.63 -23.59
CA ASP A 204 -17.86 48.63 -23.39
C ASP A 204 -17.04 49.09 -22.18
N VAL A 205 -17.47 48.68 -20.98
CA VAL A 205 -16.81 49.05 -19.73
C VAL A 205 -15.79 47.95 -19.41
N PRO A 206 -14.49 48.21 -19.58
CA PRO A 206 -13.48 47.22 -19.23
C PRO A 206 -13.51 46.95 -17.72
N ILE A 207 -13.42 45.68 -17.34
CA ILE A 207 -13.13 45.30 -15.97
C ILE A 207 -11.66 45.69 -15.72
N ASP A 208 -11.43 46.53 -14.70
CA ASP A 208 -10.08 46.95 -14.33
C ASP A 208 -9.42 45.83 -13.52
N ASP A 209 -8.61 45.02 -14.18
CA ASP A 209 -7.88 43.88 -13.61
C ASP A 209 -6.66 44.32 -12.78
N GLN A 210 -6.66 45.53 -12.19
CA GLN A 210 -5.57 45.99 -11.34
C GLN A 210 -5.50 45.10 -10.10
N GLU A 211 -4.65 44.09 -10.17
CA GLU A 211 -4.19 43.29 -9.04
C GLU A 211 -3.82 44.23 -7.90
N GLY A 212 -4.63 44.21 -6.84
CA GLY A 212 -4.28 44.77 -5.54
C GLY A 212 -3.12 43.97 -4.95
N GLY A 213 -1.93 44.18 -5.49
CA GLY A 213 -0.66 43.82 -4.87
C GLY A 213 -0.55 44.61 -3.58
N ASN A 214 -1.06 44.04 -2.49
CA ASN A 214 -0.80 44.51 -1.15
C ASN A 214 0.64 44.13 -0.81
N ASP A 215 1.58 44.89 -1.37
CA ASP A 215 3.00 44.82 -1.08
C ASP A 215 3.17 45.39 0.34
N ALA A 216 2.96 44.52 1.33
CA ALA A 216 3.24 44.80 2.73
C ALA A 216 4.76 44.81 2.95
N SER A 217 5.42 45.81 2.38
CA SER A 217 6.78 46.22 2.73
C SER A 217 6.69 47.53 3.50
N MET A 218 6.43 47.46 4.80
CA MET A 218 6.75 48.54 5.75
C MET A 218 7.15 47.99 7.12
N ALA A 219 8.34 48.45 7.55
CA ALA A 219 9.02 48.34 8.84
C ALA A 219 9.85 47.07 9.11
#